data_AF-A0A5B9VZY3-F1
#
_entry.id   AF-A0A5B9VZY3-F1
#
_cell.length_a   1.000
_cell.length_b   1.000
_cell.length_c   1.000
_cell.angle_alpha   90.00
_cell.angle_beta   90.00
_cell.angle_gamma   90.00
#
_symmetry.space_group_name_H-M   'P 1'
#
loop_
_entity.id
_entity.type
_entity.pdbx_description
1 polymer ?
#
loop_
_entity_poly.entity_id
_entity_poly.type
_entity_poly.pdbx_seq_one_letter_code
_entity_poly.pdbx_strand_id
1 'polypeptide(L)'
;MPPDPVPTLEFSEGQALAFDLVGTVSLPGPYPSTGDILLIRYPGPADPRAKDRHPRYYLKIVQQLSQTHTVTRFVAIPDIRMVRIVEDAEAASAEWTGDGPNWLSHATVVRPGEIRDLIASLKWDPKAENVAYEVRLPQGTRGIVYVPENAPVLTRHESLISAATSAEGSFTAARGCAKEKKSQALSACPRDP
;
A
#
# COMPACT_ATOMS: atom_id res chain seq x y z
N MET A 1 -45.98 -1.81 -28.43
CA MET A 1 -45.14 -2.23 -27.29
C MET A 1 -43.70 -1.96 -27.64
N PRO A 2 -42.96 -1.17 -26.85
CA PRO A 2 -41.51 -1.16 -26.97
C PRO A 2 -40.99 -2.57 -26.66
N PRO A 3 -39.90 -3.03 -27.32
CA PRO A 3 -39.32 -4.33 -27.04
C PRO A 3 -38.88 -4.43 -25.58
N ASP A 4 -39.12 -5.58 -24.94
CA ASP A 4 -38.63 -5.86 -23.59
C ASP A 4 -37.10 -5.74 -23.57
N PRO A 5 -36.51 -5.11 -22.54
CA PRO A 5 -35.07 -4.93 -22.46
C PRO A 5 -34.40 -6.30 -22.38
N VAL A 6 -33.66 -6.65 -23.43
CA VAL A 6 -32.83 -7.87 -23.47
C VAL A 6 -31.66 -7.66 -22.51
N PRO A 7 -31.38 -8.59 -21.59
CA PRO A 7 -30.22 -8.48 -20.70
C PRO A 7 -28.95 -8.42 -21.55
N THR A 8 -28.24 -7.30 -21.49
CA THR A 8 -26.93 -7.14 -22.10
C THR A 8 -25.91 -7.92 -21.29
N LEU A 9 -25.15 -8.78 -21.96
CA LEU A 9 -24.04 -9.54 -21.36
C LEU A 9 -22.79 -8.69 -21.11
N GLU A 10 -22.79 -7.45 -21.60
CA GLU A 10 -21.67 -6.53 -21.49
C GLU A 10 -21.80 -5.71 -20.20
N PHE A 11 -20.81 -5.83 -19.32
CA PHE A 11 -20.69 -4.98 -18.14
C PHE A 11 -20.34 -3.56 -18.55
N SER A 12 -20.93 -2.57 -17.87
CA SER A 12 -20.43 -1.20 -17.98
C SER A 12 -19.00 -1.11 -17.45
N GLU A 13 -18.25 -0.09 -17.85
CA GLU A 13 -16.87 0.11 -17.38
C GLU A 13 -16.78 0.16 -15.85
N GLY A 14 -17.73 0.84 -15.20
CA GLY A 14 -17.82 0.88 -13.73
C GLY A 14 -18.12 -0.48 -13.10
N GLN A 15 -18.95 -1.31 -13.75
CA GLN A 15 -19.23 -2.67 -13.28
C GLN A 15 -18.02 -3.59 -13.44
N ALA A 16 -17.33 -3.53 -14.58
CA ALA A 16 -16.11 -4.29 -14.82
C ALA A 16 -15.03 -3.93 -13.79
N LEU A 17 -14.84 -2.63 -13.53
CA LEU A 17 -13.92 -2.16 -12.51
C LEU A 17 -14.34 -2.61 -11.10
N ALA A 18 -15.64 -2.62 -10.78
CA ALA A 18 -16.10 -3.14 -9.51
C ALA A 18 -15.71 -4.62 -9.34
N PHE A 19 -15.91 -5.45 -10.38
CA PHE A 19 -15.51 -6.86 -10.37
C PHE A 19 -14.00 -7.06 -10.20
N ASP A 20 -13.18 -6.25 -10.87
CA ASP A 20 -11.71 -6.32 -10.75
C ASP A 20 -11.19 -6.00 -9.33
N LEU A 21 -11.97 -5.27 -8.54
CA LEU A 21 -11.63 -4.84 -7.19
C LEU A 21 -12.29 -5.65 -6.08
N VAL A 22 -13.18 -6.59 -6.42
CA VAL A 22 -13.77 -7.48 -5.42
C VAL A 22 -12.67 -8.26 -4.68
N GLY A 23 -12.72 -8.23 -3.35
CA GLY A 23 -11.74 -8.92 -2.48
C GLY A 23 -10.36 -8.26 -2.43
N THR A 24 -10.28 -6.97 -2.77
CA THR A 24 -9.04 -6.20 -2.69
C THR A 24 -9.07 -5.16 -1.57
N VAL A 25 -7.89 -4.83 -1.05
CA VAL A 25 -7.66 -3.74 -0.10
C VAL A 25 -6.92 -2.61 -0.78
N SER A 26 -7.28 -1.38 -0.43
CA SER A 26 -6.59 -0.17 -0.85
C SER A 26 -5.36 0.09 0.03
N LEU A 27 -4.22 0.29 -0.61
CA LEU A 27 -2.98 0.74 0.02
C LEU A 27 -2.57 2.11 -0.52
N PRO A 28 -2.11 3.03 0.34
CA PRO A 28 -1.90 2.82 1.76
C PRO A 28 -3.20 2.84 2.58
N GLY A 29 -3.12 2.35 3.82
CA GLY A 29 -4.20 2.40 4.80
C GLY A 29 -3.68 2.31 6.24
N PRO A 30 -4.44 2.69 7.27
CA PRO A 30 -5.72 3.40 7.21
C PRO A 30 -5.54 4.89 6.86
N TYR A 31 -6.65 5.64 6.81
CA TYR A 31 -6.77 6.98 6.24
C TYR A 31 -5.73 8.00 6.77
N PRO A 32 -5.18 8.92 5.95
CA PRO A 32 -5.38 9.11 4.50
C PRO A 32 -4.83 7.97 3.67
N SER A 33 -5.68 7.34 2.87
CA SER A 33 -5.32 6.18 2.04
C SER A 33 -4.50 6.57 0.81
N THR A 34 -3.96 7.79 0.73
CA THR A 34 -3.04 8.19 -0.33
C THR A 34 -1.60 8.17 0.16
N GLY A 35 -0.70 7.76 -0.72
CA GLY A 35 0.74 7.80 -0.47
C GLY A 35 1.50 8.05 -1.74
N ASP A 36 2.78 8.41 -1.59
CA ASP A 36 3.66 8.60 -2.71
C ASP A 36 4.01 7.23 -3.32
N ILE A 37 3.72 7.05 -4.61
CA ILE A 37 3.92 5.80 -5.34
C ILE A 37 5.20 5.89 -6.18
N LEU A 38 6.11 4.93 -5.96
CA LEU A 38 7.38 4.84 -6.68
C LEU A 38 7.55 3.43 -7.24
N LEU A 39 8.06 3.31 -8.45
CA LEU A 39 8.49 2.04 -9.01
C LEU A 39 9.91 1.75 -8.55
N ILE A 40 10.12 0.59 -7.93
CA ILE A 40 11.44 0.12 -7.53
C ILE A 40 11.87 -1.01 -8.44
N ARG A 41 13.11 -0.92 -8.93
CA ARG A 41 13.86 -2.05 -9.49
C ARG A 41 14.86 -2.54 -8.45
N TYR A 42 14.64 -3.73 -7.94
CA TYR A 42 15.59 -4.44 -7.08
C TYR A 42 16.49 -5.34 -7.94
N PRO A 43 17.81 -5.31 -7.73
CA PRO A 43 18.73 -6.14 -8.51
C PRO A 43 18.44 -7.63 -8.29
N GLY A 44 18.70 -8.43 -9.33
CA GLY A 44 18.69 -9.89 -9.20
C GLY A 44 19.80 -10.36 -8.25
N PRO A 45 19.69 -11.57 -7.69
CA PRO A 45 20.77 -12.16 -6.89
C PRO A 45 22.09 -12.21 -7.68
N ALA A 46 23.17 -11.78 -7.03
CA ALA A 46 24.51 -11.73 -7.61
C ALA A 46 25.14 -13.12 -7.81
N ASP A 47 24.54 -14.18 -7.24
CA ASP A 47 25.02 -15.55 -7.39
C ASP A 47 24.79 -16.03 -8.83
N PRO A 48 25.86 -16.38 -9.58
CA PRO A 48 25.73 -16.93 -10.92
C PRO A 48 24.96 -18.27 -10.95
N ARG A 49 24.77 -18.96 -9.84
CA ARG A 49 23.98 -20.21 -9.80
C ARG A 49 22.51 -19.98 -9.44
N ALA A 50 22.10 -18.75 -9.14
CA ALA A 50 20.71 -18.45 -8.86
C ALA A 50 19.84 -18.68 -10.10
N LYS A 51 18.72 -19.38 -9.91
CA LYS A 51 17.76 -19.70 -10.99
C LYS A 51 17.01 -18.47 -11.52
N ASP A 52 16.86 -17.44 -10.70
CA ASP A 52 16.14 -16.22 -11.01
C ASP A 52 17.11 -15.04 -10.93
N ARG A 53 17.83 -14.78 -12.03
CA ARG A 53 18.78 -13.65 -12.14
C ARG A 53 18.10 -12.34 -12.55
N HIS A 54 16.80 -12.36 -12.80
CA HIS A 54 16.11 -11.19 -13.31
C HIS A 54 15.93 -10.15 -12.20
N PRO A 55 15.97 -8.85 -12.54
CA PRO A 55 15.60 -7.81 -11.59
C PRO A 55 14.15 -7.99 -11.18
N ARG A 56 13.87 -7.71 -9.90
CA ARG A 56 12.53 -7.76 -9.33
C ARG A 56 11.96 -6.36 -9.24
N TYR A 57 10.69 -6.23 -9.57
CA TYR A 57 10.00 -4.94 -9.58
C TYR A 57 8.95 -4.91 -8.48
N TYR A 58 8.89 -3.77 -7.80
CA TYR A 58 7.93 -3.52 -6.72
C TYR A 58 7.37 -2.11 -6.85
N LEU A 59 6.14 -1.90 -6.41
CA LEU A 59 5.69 -0.55 -6.07
C LEU A 59 6.00 -0.27 -4.61
N LYS A 60 6.71 0.83 -4.37
CA LYS A 60 6.86 1.49 -3.07
C LYS A 60 5.68 2.42 -2.89
N ILE A 61 5.09 2.39 -1.70
CA ILE A 61 4.02 3.29 -1.31
C ILE A 61 4.46 3.93 0.00
N VAL A 62 4.73 5.23 -0.01
CA VAL A 62 5.19 5.98 1.16
C VAL A 62 4.03 6.82 1.69
N GLN A 63 3.59 6.50 2.91
CA GLN A 63 2.48 7.18 3.56
C GLN A 63 2.99 7.91 4.81
N GLN A 64 2.89 9.23 4.82
CA GLN A 64 3.17 10.03 6.01
C GLN A 64 1.93 10.12 6.89
N LEU A 65 1.93 9.48 8.06
CA LEU A 65 0.80 9.51 9.00
C LEU A 65 0.87 10.73 9.95
N SER A 66 2.07 11.19 10.26
CA SER A 66 2.32 12.39 11.08
C SER A 66 3.69 12.98 10.75
N GLN A 67 4.09 14.10 11.34
CA GLN A 67 5.46 14.63 11.15
C GLN A 67 6.56 13.66 11.57
N THR A 68 6.25 12.70 12.44
CA THR A 68 7.22 11.76 13.00
C THR A 68 7.01 10.34 12.55
N HIS A 69 5.89 9.99 11.93
CA HIS A 69 5.57 8.61 11.58
C HIS A 69 5.33 8.44 10.08
N THR A 70 6.10 7.55 9.48
CA THR A 70 6.01 7.18 8.06
C THR A 70 5.83 5.68 7.94
N VAL A 71 4.88 5.26 7.10
CA VAL A 71 4.67 3.86 6.76
C VAL A 71 5.01 3.67 5.29
N THR A 72 6.02 2.85 5.02
CA THR A 72 6.38 2.46 3.65
C THR A 72 5.91 1.03 3.40
N ARG A 73 5.23 0.80 2.28
CA ARG A 73 4.79 -0.52 1.84
C ARG A 73 5.43 -0.88 0.52
N PHE A 74 5.76 -2.15 0.35
CA PHE A 74 6.28 -2.70 -0.90
C PHE A 74 5.36 -3.80 -1.38
N VAL A 75 4.91 -3.68 -2.62
CA VAL A 75 3.99 -4.61 -3.27
C VAL A 75 4.63 -5.12 -4.55
N ALA A 76 4.63 -6.44 -4.75
CA ALA A 76 5.13 -7.02 -5.99
C ALA A 76 4.15 -6.73 -7.13
N ILE A 77 4.65 -6.45 -8.34
CA ILE A 77 3.80 -6.13 -9.51
C ILE A 77 2.70 -7.18 -9.77
N PRO A 78 2.94 -8.51 -9.63
CA PRO A 78 1.90 -9.51 -9.85
C PRO A 78 0.71 -9.45 -8.87
N ASP A 79 0.92 -8.87 -7.69
CA ASP A 79 -0.09 -8.79 -6.63
C ASP A 79 -0.94 -7.50 -6.74
N ILE A 80 -0.66 -6.66 -7.72
CA ILE A 80 -1.42 -5.43 -7.98
C ILE A 80 -2.62 -5.77 -8.85
N ARG A 81 -3.80 -5.30 -8.44
CA ARG A 81 -5.03 -5.36 -9.24
C ARG A 81 -5.28 -4.07 -10.00
N MET A 82 -5.03 -2.94 -9.35
CA MET A 82 -5.23 -1.63 -9.93
C MET A 82 -4.40 -0.59 -9.20
N VAL A 83 -4.00 0.47 -9.89
CA VAL A 83 -3.47 1.67 -9.27
C VAL A 83 -4.33 2.85 -9.70
N ARG A 84 -4.73 3.69 -8.76
CA ARG A 84 -5.36 4.99 -9.01
C ARG A 84 -4.37 6.08 -8.65
N ILE A 85 -3.95 6.85 -9.64
CA ILE A 85 -2.95 7.90 -9.50
C ILE A 85 -3.61 9.25 -9.73
N VAL A 86 -3.20 10.23 -8.96
CA VAL A 86 -3.60 11.63 -9.11
C VAL A 86 -2.34 12.50 -9.13
N GLU A 87 -2.40 13.61 -9.84
CA GLU A 87 -1.32 14.60 -9.81
C GLU A 87 -1.28 15.30 -8.45
N ASP A 88 -0.09 15.73 -8.00
CA ASP A 88 0.08 16.36 -6.69
C ASP A 88 -0.79 17.62 -6.51
N ALA A 89 -1.00 18.39 -7.59
CA ALA A 89 -1.82 19.60 -7.58
C ALA A 89 -3.30 19.29 -7.36
N GLU A 90 -3.80 18.23 -7.98
CA GLU A 90 -5.20 17.77 -7.85
C GLU A 90 -5.42 17.08 -6.50
N ALA A 91 -4.44 16.31 -6.02
CA ALA A 91 -4.49 15.71 -4.69
C ALA A 91 -4.56 16.76 -3.57
N ALA A 92 -3.91 17.91 -3.76
CA ALA A 92 -3.87 19.00 -2.78
C ALA A 92 -5.15 19.85 -2.79
N SER A 93 -5.84 19.96 -3.93
CA SER A 93 -7.08 20.73 -4.08
C SER A 93 -8.35 19.92 -3.88
N ALA A 94 -8.23 18.60 -3.76
CA ALA A 94 -9.37 17.70 -3.65
C ALA A 94 -10.20 17.96 -2.38
N GLU A 95 -11.43 18.41 -2.60
CA GLU A 95 -12.44 18.46 -1.55
C GLU A 95 -12.87 17.05 -1.12
N TRP A 96 -13.40 16.96 0.10
CA TRP A 96 -13.91 15.72 0.66
C TRP A 96 -15.40 15.60 0.47
N THR A 97 -15.85 14.43 0.00
CA THR A 97 -17.27 14.13 -0.17
C THR A 97 -17.59 12.82 0.53
N GLY A 98 -18.22 12.89 1.72
CA GLY A 98 -18.82 11.75 2.42
C GLY A 98 -17.93 10.51 2.58
N ASP A 99 -18.02 9.60 1.60
CA ASP A 99 -17.41 8.26 1.61
C ASP A 99 -15.96 8.22 1.09
N GLY A 100 -15.41 9.35 0.64
CA GLY A 100 -14.04 9.41 0.18
C GLY A 100 -13.62 10.78 -0.35
N PRO A 101 -12.34 10.92 -0.70
CA PRO A 101 -11.87 12.15 -1.31
C PRO A 101 -12.35 12.25 -2.76
N ASN A 102 -12.80 13.45 -3.17
CA ASN A 102 -13.43 13.67 -4.47
C ASN A 102 -12.48 13.35 -5.64
N TRP A 103 -11.16 13.36 -5.43
CA TRP A 103 -10.19 13.00 -6.48
C TRP A 103 -10.32 11.55 -6.97
N LEU A 104 -10.97 10.64 -6.22
CA LEU A 104 -11.12 9.24 -6.64
C LEU A 104 -11.86 9.08 -7.97
N SER A 105 -12.77 9.98 -8.31
CA SER A 105 -13.50 10.01 -9.57
C SER A 105 -12.67 10.55 -10.75
N HIS A 106 -11.65 11.34 -10.44
CA HIS A 106 -10.75 11.97 -11.41
C HIS A 106 -9.40 11.25 -11.54
N ALA A 107 -9.14 10.25 -10.68
CA ALA A 107 -7.89 9.51 -10.67
C ALA A 107 -7.67 8.77 -11.99
N THR A 108 -6.45 8.87 -12.51
CA THR A 108 -6.00 8.04 -13.62
C THR A 108 -5.91 6.59 -13.16
N VAL A 109 -6.63 5.70 -13.83
CA VAL A 109 -6.59 4.26 -13.57
C VAL A 109 -5.44 3.64 -14.37
N VAL A 110 -4.50 3.01 -13.67
CA VAL A 110 -3.39 2.27 -14.26
C VAL A 110 -3.54 0.80 -13.92
N ARG A 111 -3.67 -0.03 -14.96
CA ARG A 111 -3.81 -1.49 -14.86
C ARG A 111 -2.44 -2.17 -14.76
N PRO A 112 -2.37 -3.41 -14.24
CA PRO A 112 -1.10 -4.12 -14.09
C PRO A 112 -0.34 -4.33 -15.41
N GLY A 113 -1.04 -4.46 -16.53
CA GLY A 113 -0.42 -4.53 -17.87
C GLY A 113 0.32 -3.24 -18.23
N GLU A 114 -0.29 -2.09 -17.98
CA GLU A 114 0.30 -0.78 -18.27
C GLU A 114 1.53 -0.50 -17.38
N ILE A 115 1.53 -1.01 -16.14
CA ILE A 115 2.72 -0.96 -15.28
C ILE A 115 3.87 -1.76 -15.89
N ARG A 116 3.59 -2.92 -16.49
CA ARG A 116 4.62 -3.74 -17.17
C ARG A 116 5.14 -3.03 -18.42
N ASP A 117 4.27 -2.39 -19.18
CA ASP A 117 4.65 -1.61 -20.37
C ASP A 117 5.50 -0.40 -19.97
N LEU A 118 5.17 0.25 -18.85
CA LEU A 118 5.99 1.31 -18.28
C LEU A 118 7.38 0.78 -17.86
N ILE A 119 7.44 -0.35 -17.14
CA ILE A 119 8.73 -0.98 -16.78
C ILE A 119 9.59 -1.25 -18.01
N ALA A 120 8.98 -1.72 -19.11
CA ALA A 120 9.66 -2.01 -20.36
C ALA A 120 10.12 -0.75 -21.11
N SER A 121 9.40 0.37 -21.00
CA SER A 121 9.77 1.64 -21.63
C SER A 121 10.82 2.43 -20.85
N LEU A 122 10.97 2.16 -19.55
CA LEU A 122 11.98 2.80 -18.72
C LEU A 122 13.39 2.34 -19.11
N LYS A 123 14.24 3.32 -19.44
CA LYS A 123 15.68 3.09 -19.66
C LYS A 123 16.39 2.97 -18.32
N TRP A 124 16.59 1.73 -17.89
CA TRP A 124 17.42 1.43 -16.72
C TRP A 124 18.89 1.57 -17.11
N ASP A 125 19.68 2.33 -16.35
CA ASP A 125 21.13 2.36 -16.52
C ASP A 125 21.66 0.92 -16.35
N PRO A 126 22.43 0.36 -17.29
CA PRO A 126 22.99 -0.99 -17.14
C PRO A 126 24.15 -1.03 -16.12
N LYS A 127 24.79 0.08 -15.78
CA LYS A 127 25.88 0.12 -14.76
C LYS A 127 25.37 0.04 -13.32
N ALA A 128 24.05 0.10 -13.20
CA ALA A 128 23.24 0.04 -12.00
C ALA A 128 23.00 -1.35 -11.41
N GLU A 129 23.56 -2.41 -12.01
CA GLU A 129 23.08 -3.78 -11.79
C GLU A 129 23.10 -4.26 -10.34
N ASN A 130 23.83 -3.58 -9.44
CA ASN A 130 23.96 -3.94 -8.04
C ASN A 130 23.24 -3.00 -7.06
N VAL A 131 22.50 -1.98 -7.55
CA VAL A 131 21.84 -0.98 -6.69
C VAL A 131 20.33 -1.00 -6.93
N ALA A 132 19.54 -0.75 -5.88
CA ALA A 132 18.10 -0.57 -6.02
C ALA A 132 17.81 0.83 -6.58
N TYR A 133 16.94 0.91 -7.59
CA TYR A 133 16.55 2.16 -8.24
C TYR A 133 15.11 2.47 -7.93
N GLU A 134 14.83 3.74 -7.62
CA GLU A 134 13.48 4.26 -7.44
C GLU A 134 13.18 5.26 -8.55
N VAL A 135 12.05 5.08 -9.22
CA VAL A 135 11.58 5.97 -10.30
C VAL A 135 10.16 6.40 -9.98
N ARG A 136 9.89 7.70 -10.15
CA ARG A 136 8.54 8.25 -10.07
C ARG A 136 7.75 7.86 -11.32
N LEU A 137 6.48 7.48 -11.13
CA LEU A 137 5.61 7.18 -12.24
C LEU A 137 5.29 8.49 -13.00
N PRO A 138 5.32 8.50 -14.34
CA PRO A 138 5.03 9.70 -15.13
C PRO A 138 3.55 10.12 -15.03
N GLN A 139 2.65 9.20 -14.70
CA GLN A 139 1.21 9.46 -14.56
C GLN A 139 0.83 10.16 -13.23
N GLY A 140 1.80 10.44 -12.37
CA GLY A 140 1.61 11.12 -11.09
C GLY A 140 2.28 10.40 -9.93
N THR A 141 2.39 11.09 -8.81
CA THR A 141 3.20 10.67 -7.66
C THR A 141 2.37 10.20 -6.49
N ARG A 142 1.07 10.49 -6.44
CA ARG A 142 0.20 10.14 -5.31
C ARG A 142 -0.94 9.26 -5.73
N GLY A 143 -1.31 8.30 -4.88
CA GLY A 143 -2.43 7.44 -5.22
C GLY A 143 -2.71 6.31 -4.25
N ILE A 144 -3.55 5.40 -4.74
CA ILE A 144 -3.94 4.15 -4.10
C ILE A 144 -3.56 2.98 -5.00
N VAL A 145 -2.97 1.95 -4.40
CA VAL A 145 -2.71 0.65 -5.00
C VAL A 145 -3.69 -0.36 -4.40
N TYR A 146 -4.45 -1.04 -5.24
CA TYR A 146 -5.37 -2.10 -4.84
C TYR A 146 -4.70 -3.45 -4.99
N VAL A 147 -4.72 -4.24 -3.92
CA VAL A 147 -4.12 -5.58 -3.86
C VAL A 147 -5.10 -6.58 -3.25
N PRO A 148 -5.06 -7.87 -3.60
CA PRO A 148 -5.84 -8.90 -2.89
C PRO A 148 -5.60 -8.85 -1.38
N GLU A 149 -6.63 -9.13 -0.58
CA GLU A 149 -6.54 -9.15 0.89
C GLU A 149 -5.40 -10.04 1.44
N ASN A 150 -5.10 -11.13 0.73
CA ASN A 150 -4.08 -12.10 1.09
C ASN A 150 -2.70 -11.83 0.44
N ALA A 151 -2.53 -10.71 -0.26
CA ALA A 151 -1.27 -10.37 -0.92
C ALA A 151 -0.15 -10.14 0.11
N PRO A 152 1.07 -10.64 -0.14
CA PRO A 152 2.20 -10.35 0.71
C PRO A 152 2.64 -8.90 0.55
N VAL A 153 2.45 -8.10 1.60
CA VAL A 153 2.85 -6.68 1.63
C VAL A 153 3.93 -6.49 2.68
N LEU A 154 5.16 -6.17 2.24
CA LEU A 154 6.21 -5.80 3.17
C LEU A 154 5.93 -4.38 3.68
N THR A 155 5.84 -4.22 5.00
CA THR A 155 5.58 -2.93 5.64
C THR A 155 6.76 -2.53 6.53
N ARG A 156 7.24 -1.30 6.34
CA ARG A 156 8.27 -0.65 7.15
C ARG A 156 7.66 0.54 7.87
N HIS A 157 7.77 0.56 9.19
CA HIS A 157 7.38 1.69 10.03
C HIS A 157 8.61 2.47 10.45
N GLU A 158 8.59 3.77 10.19
CA GLU A 158 9.64 4.70 10.59
C GLU A 158 9.04 5.69 11.59
N SER A 159 9.71 5.87 12.72
CA SER A 159 9.30 6.81 13.77
C SER A 159 10.48 7.68 14.17
N LEU A 160 10.36 8.98 13.96
CA LEU A 160 11.33 9.97 14.40
C LEU A 160 11.07 10.27 15.88
N ILE A 161 11.97 9.81 16.73
CA ILE A 161 12.02 10.20 18.14
C ILE A 161 13.01 11.37 18.24
N SER A 162 12.59 12.48 18.87
CA SER A 162 13.49 13.61 19.10
C SER A 162 14.73 13.14 19.86
N ALA A 163 15.91 13.64 19.47
CA ALA A 163 17.18 13.28 20.11
C ALA A 163 17.17 13.53 21.63
N ALA A 164 16.42 14.55 22.09
CA ALA A 164 16.23 14.83 23.51
C ALA A 164 15.47 13.70 24.24
N THR A 165 14.45 13.11 23.61
CA THR A 165 13.67 12.00 24.17
C THR A 165 14.41 10.67 24.10
N SER A 166 15.28 10.48 23.10
CA SER A 166 16.17 9.31 23.00
C SER A 166 17.28 9.30 24.06
N ALA A 167 17.75 10.48 24.47
CA ALA A 167 18.75 10.63 25.54
C ALA A 167 18.18 10.33 26.93
N GLU A 168 16.90 10.61 27.17
CA GLU A 168 16.22 10.35 28.45
C GLU A 168 15.59 8.94 28.55
N GLY A 169 15.38 8.26 27.41
CA GLY A 169 14.61 7.01 27.34
C GLY A 169 15.40 5.69 27.25
N SER A 170 16.74 5.71 27.21
CA SER A 170 17.56 4.49 27.04
C SER A 170 17.94 3.78 28.36
N PHE A 171 17.31 4.16 29.47
CA PHE A 171 17.50 3.54 30.80
C PHE A 171 16.21 3.03 31.46
N THR A 172 15.26 2.46 30.71
CA THR A 172 14.29 1.52 31.29
C THR A 172 14.03 0.35 30.33
N ALA A 173 14.96 -0.59 30.34
CA ALA A 173 14.74 -1.90 29.74
C ALA A 173 13.61 -2.65 30.47
N ALA A 174 12.60 -3.07 29.70
CA ALA A 174 11.85 -4.31 29.88
C ALA A 174 11.30 -4.63 31.31
N ARG A 175 10.26 -3.92 31.74
CA ARG A 175 9.28 -4.48 32.72
C ARG A 175 7.87 -3.97 32.40
N GLY A 176 7.13 -4.71 31.58
CA GLY A 176 5.74 -4.31 31.29
C GLY A 176 4.87 -5.29 30.48
N CYS A 177 5.36 -6.47 30.09
CA CYS A 177 4.54 -7.48 29.40
C CYS A 177 4.86 -8.90 29.88
N ALA A 178 4.80 -9.11 31.20
CA ALA A 178 4.68 -10.44 31.80
C ALA A 178 4.26 -10.32 33.26
N LYS A 179 2.94 -10.22 33.50
CA LYS A 179 2.19 -10.65 34.70
C LYS A 179 0.94 -9.78 34.89
N GLU A 180 -0.14 -10.15 34.21
CA GLU A 180 -1.49 -9.77 34.66
C GLU A 180 -2.54 -10.74 34.10
N LYS A 181 -2.37 -12.03 34.41
CA LYS A 181 -3.44 -13.05 34.34
C LYS A 181 -3.23 -14.10 35.43
N LYS A 182 -3.43 -13.73 36.70
CA LYS A 182 -3.73 -14.65 37.81
C LYS A 182 -4.04 -13.89 39.11
N SER A 183 -5.14 -13.12 39.13
CA SER A 183 -5.79 -12.73 40.39
C SER A 183 -7.17 -12.11 40.15
N GLN A 184 -8.09 -12.86 39.53
CA GLN A 184 -9.54 -12.58 39.63
C GLN A 184 -10.26 -13.93 39.49
N ALA A 185 -10.17 -14.75 40.54
CA ALA A 185 -10.98 -15.95 40.70
C ALA A 185 -11.00 -16.40 42.16
N LEU A 186 -11.22 -15.49 43.11
CA LEU A 186 -11.58 -15.83 44.49
C LEU A 186 -12.42 -14.68 45.09
N SER A 187 -13.70 -14.63 44.72
CA SER A 187 -14.74 -13.87 45.43
C SER A 187 -16.08 -14.11 44.74
N ALA A 188 -16.78 -15.19 45.14
CA ALA A 188 -18.23 -15.39 45.07
C ALA A 188 -18.55 -16.90 45.06
N CYS A 189 -18.51 -17.53 46.23
CA CYS A 189 -19.44 -18.62 46.51
C CYS A 189 -20.56 -18.00 47.36
N PRO A 190 -21.82 -18.06 46.92
CA PRO A 190 -22.93 -17.59 47.75
C PRO A 190 -23.14 -18.55 48.91
N ARG A 191 -23.46 -17.96 50.06
CA ARG A 191 -23.98 -18.68 51.23
C ARG A 191 -25.43 -19.12 50.99
N ASP A 192 -25.79 -20.12 51.79
CA ASP A 192 -27.12 -20.47 52.32
C ASP A 192 -27.89 -21.61 51.62
N PRO A 193 -28.73 -22.37 52.35
CA PRO A 193 -29.04 -22.33 53.78
C PRO A 193 -28.57 -23.55 54.60
#